data_AF-A0A392PBC4-F1
#
_entry.id   AF-A0A392PBC4-F1
#
_cell.length_a   1.000
_cell.length_b   1.000
_cell.length_c   1.000
_cell.angle_alpha   90.00
_cell.angle_beta   90.00
_cell.angle_gamma   90.00
#
_symmetry.space_group_name_H-M   'P 1'
#
loop_
_entity.id
_entity.type
_entity.pdbx_description
1 polymer ?
#
loop_
_entity_poly.entity_id
_entity_poly.type
_entity_poly.pdbx_seq_one_letter_code
_entity_poly.pdbx_strand_id
1 'polypeptide(L)'
;MDGWFMDPLTSGDYPKSTRSLVGSRLPKFNTKQARLLIGSFDFIGLNYYSSIYASDAPLLSNVKPNYLTDSLVSPAFERNGKPIGIK
;
A
#
# COMPACT_ATOMS: atom_id res chain seq x y z
N MET A 1 0.63 -0.20 3.80
CA MET A 1 -0.41 0.42 2.96
C MET A 1 0.02 1.80 2.46
N ASP A 2 0.79 2.54 3.26
CA ASP A 2 1.06 3.98 3.00
C ASP A 2 2.02 4.25 1.83
N GLY A 3 2.86 3.27 1.47
CA GLY A 3 3.82 3.38 0.37
C GLY A 3 3.19 3.75 -0.98
N TRP A 4 1.91 3.43 -1.23
CA TRP A 4 1.22 3.84 -2.46
C TRP A 4 1.36 5.36 -2.67
N PHE A 5 1.18 6.15 -1.61
CA PHE A 5 1.22 7.61 -1.68
C PHE A 5 2.57 8.18 -1.27
N MET A 6 3.22 7.59 -0.27
CA MET A 6 4.48 8.11 0.26
C MET A 6 5.66 7.94 -0.71
N ASP A 7 5.73 6.84 -1.47
CA ASP A 7 6.83 6.63 -2.41
C ASP A 7 6.79 7.64 -3.58
N PRO A 8 5.64 7.93 -4.22
CA PRO A 8 5.58 9.00 -5.22
C PRO A 8 6.00 10.37 -4.70
N LEU A 9 5.67 10.71 -3.45
CA LEU A 9 6.05 11.98 -2.84
C LEU A 9 7.55 12.09 -2.55
N THR A 10 8.25 10.98 -2.39
CA THR A 10 9.68 10.97 -2.06
C THR A 10 10.58 10.62 -3.24
N SER A 11 10.09 9.82 -4.18
CA SER A 11 10.86 9.24 -5.30
C SER A 11 10.26 9.52 -6.68
N GLY A 12 9.02 10.00 -6.76
CA GLY A 12 8.33 10.28 -8.02
C GLY A 12 7.81 9.05 -8.75
N ASP A 13 7.88 7.86 -8.15
CA ASP A 13 7.29 6.61 -8.67
C ASP A 13 6.61 5.82 -7.54
N TYR A 14 5.76 4.87 -7.91
CA TYR A 14 5.12 3.95 -6.97
C TYR A 14 6.10 2.89 -6.44
N PRO A 15 5.81 2.25 -5.29
CA PRO A 15 6.60 1.14 -4.79
C PRO A 15 6.71 0.00 -5.82
N LYS A 16 7.85 -0.69 -5.86
CA LYS A 16 8.07 -1.83 -6.78
C LYS A 16 7.00 -2.92 -6.62
N SER A 17 6.58 -3.21 -5.39
CA SER A 17 5.52 -4.19 -5.10
C SER A 17 4.18 -3.77 -5.70
N THR A 18 3.75 -2.53 -5.50
CA THR A 18 2.53 -1.97 -6.08
C THR A 18 2.56 -2.05 -7.61
N ARG A 19 3.70 -1.68 -8.22
CA ARG A 19 3.87 -1.78 -9.68
C ARG A 19 3.75 -3.22 -10.18
N SER A 20 4.36 -4.18 -9.47
CA SER A 20 4.33 -5.60 -9.83
C SER A 20 2.94 -6.22 -9.68
N LEU A 21 2.23 -5.88 -8.61
CA LEU A 21 0.94 -6.50 -8.28
C LEU A 21 -0.23 -5.87 -9.04
N VAL A 22 -0.23 -4.54 -9.18
CA VAL A 22 -1.31 -3.80 -9.86
C VAL A 22 -1.13 -3.85 -11.38
N GLY A 23 0.12 -3.85 -11.85
CA GLY A 23 0.46 -3.99 -13.27
C GLY A 23 -0.09 -2.85 -14.13
N SER A 24 -0.71 -3.20 -15.25
CA SER A 24 -1.19 -2.24 -16.27
C SER A 24 -2.32 -1.32 -15.80
N ARG A 25 -3.03 -1.68 -14.71
CA ARG A 25 -4.06 -0.82 -14.11
C ARG A 25 -3.47 0.39 -13.38
N LEU A 26 -2.18 0.35 -13.04
CA LEU A 26 -1.50 1.44 -12.35
C LEU A 26 -1.06 2.50 -13.37
N PRO A 27 -1.55 3.75 -13.28
CA PRO A 27 -1.07 4.83 -14.11
C PRO A 27 0.43 5.05 -13.92
N LYS A 28 1.11 5.53 -14.96
CA LYS A 28 2.53 5.88 -14.87
C LYS A 28 2.69 7.39 -14.86
N PHE A 29 3.54 7.89 -13.97
CA PHE A 29 3.95 9.28 -14.02
C PHE A 29 4.94 9.48 -15.18
N ASN A 30 4.72 10.52 -15.97
CA ASN A 30 5.78 11.02 -16.85
C ASN A 30 6.82 11.81 -16.04
N THR A 31 7.96 12.12 -16.66
CA THR A 31 9.06 12.83 -15.99
C THR A 31 8.64 14.16 -15.37
N LYS A 32 7.74 14.90 -16.02
CA LYS A 32 7.25 16.19 -15.49
C LYS A 32 6.40 15.98 -14.24
N GLN A 33 5.49 15.01 -14.27
CA GLN A 33 4.64 14.65 -13.12
C GLN A 33 5.48 14.14 -11.95
N ALA A 34 6.43 13.24 -12.19
CA ALA A 34 7.32 12.73 -11.14
C ALA A 34 8.08 13.87 -10.43
N ARG A 35 8.64 14.82 -11.19
CA ARG A 35 9.32 15.99 -10.63
C ARG A 35 8.40 16.90 -9.81
N LEU A 36 7.11 16.98 -10.15
CA LEU A 36 6.15 17.76 -9.38
C LEU A 36 5.75 17.10 -8.07
N LEU A 37 5.88 15.77 -7.96
CA LEU A 37 5.54 15.01 -6.76
C LEU A 37 6.69 14.94 -5.75
N ILE A 38 7.92 14.82 -6.23
CA ILE A 38 9.10 14.68 -5.35
C ILE A 38 9.22 15.93 -4.47
N GLY A 39 9.13 15.72 -3.16
CA GLY A 39 9.24 16.78 -2.16
C GLY A 39 8.02 17.71 -2.13
N SER A 40 6.88 17.31 -2.70
CA SER A 40 5.66 18.14 -2.70
C SER A 40 4.92 18.10 -1.34
N PHE A 41 5.66 18.28 -0.25
CA PHE A 41 5.16 18.33 1.13
C PHE A 41 6.16 19.08 2.03
N ASP A 42 5.65 19.88 2.96
CA ASP A 42 6.47 20.53 4.00
C ASP A 42 6.51 19.70 5.30
N PHE A 43 5.43 18.95 5.56
CA PHE A 43 5.29 18.03 6.69
C PHE A 43 4.34 16.89 6.31
N ILE A 44 4.35 15.81 7.09
CA ILE A 44 3.46 14.65 6.90
C ILE A 44 2.59 14.48 8.14
N GLY A 45 1.27 14.56 7.95
CA GLY A 45 0.30 14.18 8.96
C GLY A 45 0.01 12.67 8.87
N LEU A 46 0.14 11.96 10.00
CA LEU A 46 -0.13 10.53 10.08
C LEU A 46 -1.42 10.28 10.85
N ASN A 47 -2.42 9.73 10.15
CA ASN A 47 -3.67 9.29 10.77
C ASN A 47 -3.52 7.83 11.21
N TYR A 48 -3.31 7.61 12.51
CA TYR A 48 -3.14 6.28 13.09
C TYR A 48 -4.29 5.95 14.03
N TYR A 49 -4.92 4.80 13.82
CA TYR A 49 -6.06 4.34 14.62
C TYR A 49 -5.83 2.97 15.25
N SER A 50 -5.24 2.03 14.50
CA SER A 50 -5.05 0.65 14.95
C SER A 50 -3.98 -0.05 14.11
N SER A 51 -3.68 -1.29 14.47
CA SER A 51 -2.80 -2.20 13.75
C SER A 51 -3.51 -3.52 13.51
N ILE A 52 -3.14 -4.21 12.42
CA ILE A 52 -3.69 -5.51 12.04
C ILE A 52 -2.57 -6.52 11.80
N TYR A 53 -2.86 -7.80 12.03
CA TYR A 53 -2.03 -8.89 11.53
C TYR A 53 -2.22 -9.01 10.02
N ALA A 54 -1.12 -9.33 9.34
CA ALA A 54 -1.09 -9.61 7.91
C ALA A 54 -0.55 -11.03 7.69
N SER A 55 -1.22 -11.79 6.83
CA SER A 55 -0.73 -13.07 6.34
C SER A 55 -0.83 -13.13 4.81
N ASP A 56 0.06 -13.91 4.22
CA ASP A 56 0.03 -14.19 2.78
C ASP A 56 -1.31 -14.81 2.35
N ALA A 57 -1.85 -14.35 1.23
CA ALA A 57 -3.14 -14.77 0.70
C ALA A 57 -3.08 -14.95 -0.82
N PRO A 58 -2.30 -15.94 -1.31
CA PRO A 58 -2.04 -16.12 -2.74
C PRO A 58 -3.31 -16.48 -3.52
N LEU A 59 -4.33 -17.04 -2.87
CA LEU A 59 -5.63 -17.35 -3.47
C LEU A 59 -6.33 -16.10 -4.04
N LEU A 60 -6.02 -14.91 -3.51
CA LEU A 60 -6.56 -13.64 -4.02
C LEU A 60 -6.00 -13.26 -5.40
N SER A 61 -4.95 -13.94 -5.89
CA SER A 61 -4.43 -13.71 -7.24
C SER A 61 -5.42 -14.08 -8.34
N ASN A 62 -6.38 -14.98 -8.05
CA ASN A 62 -7.38 -15.46 -9.01
C ASN A 62 -8.71 -14.70 -8.91
N VAL A 63 -8.85 -13.76 -7.97
CA VAL A 63 -10.10 -12.98 -7.83
C VAL A 63 -10.05 -11.69 -8.64
N LYS A 64 -11.20 -11.06 -8.83
CA LYS A 64 -11.29 -9.79 -9.57
C LYS A 64 -10.37 -8.74 -8.91
N PRO A 65 -9.37 -8.22 -9.64
CA PRO A 65 -8.38 -7.33 -9.06
C PRO A 65 -9.01 -5.98 -8.67
N ASN A 66 -8.69 -5.52 -7.47
CA ASN A 66 -9.14 -4.26 -6.89
C ASN A 66 -8.24 -3.87 -5.71
N TYR A 67 -8.46 -2.68 -5.16
CA TYR A 67 -7.69 -2.15 -4.04
C TYR A 67 -7.51 -3.13 -2.86
N LEU A 68 -8.56 -3.88 -2.51
CA LEU A 68 -8.52 -4.82 -1.38
C LEU A 68 -7.76 -6.11 -1.69
N THR A 69 -7.75 -6.55 -2.94
CA THR A 69 -7.21 -7.87 -3.32
C THR A 69 -5.79 -7.77 -3.89
N ASP A 70 -5.41 -6.62 -4.44
CA ASP A 70 -4.14 -6.41 -5.14
C ASP A 70 -2.92 -6.67 -4.25
N SER A 71 -3.05 -6.45 -2.94
CA SER A 71 -1.94 -6.69 -2.00
C SER A 71 -1.63 -8.17 -1.77
N LEU A 72 -2.54 -9.08 -2.13
CA LEU A 72 -2.45 -10.52 -1.83
C LEU A 72 -2.25 -10.80 -0.34
N VAL A 73 -2.84 -9.98 0.53
CA VAL A 73 -2.75 -10.09 2.00
C VAL A 73 -4.13 -10.34 2.59
N SER A 74 -4.20 -11.25 3.57
CA SER A 74 -5.37 -11.41 4.44
C SER A 74 -5.14 -10.65 5.75
N PRO A 75 -6.01 -9.67 6.09
CA PRO A 75 -5.93 -8.94 7.34
C PRO A 75 -6.67 -9.69 8.47
N ALA A 76 -6.14 -9.61 9.70
CA ALA A 76 -6.81 -10.12 10.89
C ALA A 76 -6.58 -9.22 12.11
N PHE A 77 -7.61 -9.06 12.95
CA PHE A 77 -7.48 -8.31 14.21
C PHE A 77 -6.86 -9.15 15.33
N GLU A 78 -6.94 -10.48 15.23
CA GLU A 78 -6.33 -11.41 16.15
C GLU A 78 -5.54 -12.49 15.40
N ARG A 79 -4.50 -13.01 16.05
CA ARG A 79 -3.75 -14.18 15.61
C ARG A 79 -3.64 -15.16 16.77
N ASN A 80 -4.17 -16.36 16.61
CA ASN A 80 -4.21 -17.40 17.66
C ASN A 80 -4.82 -16.88 18.98
N GLY A 81 -5.92 -16.11 18.89
CA GLY A 81 -6.63 -15.52 20.04
C GLY A 81 -5.88 -14.37 20.74
N LYS A 82 -4.83 -13.83 20.11
CA LYS A 82 -4.08 -12.67 20.60
C LYS A 82 -4.28 -11.48 19.67
N PRO A 83 -4.84 -10.34 20.15
CA PRO A 83 -4.89 -9.11 19.37
C PRO A 83 -3.51 -8.45 19.25
N ILE A 84 -3.41 -7.38 18.46
CA ILE A 84 -2.27 -6.45 18.54
C ILE A 84 -2.60 -5.39 19.59
N GLY A 85 -1.69 -5.21 20.56
CA GLY A 85 -1.86 -4.27 21.65
C GLY A 85 -2.40 -4.92 22.93
N ILE A 86 -2.75 -4.07 23.89
CA ILE A 86 -3.34 -4.47 25.17
C ILE A 86 -4.76 -5.01 24.95
N LYS A 87 -5.11 -6.04 25.72
CA LYS A 87 -6.38 -6.75 25.65
C LYS A 87 -7.44 -6.07 26.51
#